data_AF-A0A9X7W2D3-F1
#
_entry.id   AF-A0A9X7W2D3-F1
#
_cell.length_a   1.000
_cell.length_b   1.000
_cell.length_c   1.000
_cell.angle_alpha   90.00
_cell.angle_beta   90.00
_cell.angle_gamma   90.00
#
_symmetry.space_group_name_H-M   'P 1'
#
loop_
_entity.id
_entity.type
_entity.pdbx_description
1 polymer ?
#
loop_
_entity_poly.entity_id
_entity_poly.type
_entity_poly.pdbx_seq_one_letter_code
_entity_poly.pdbx_strand_id
1 'polypeptide(L)'
;MIAKEELLLLKTKILPQGADTVLDFLASRNQQVERTHIVLENVPLLIIGRHGMIARIPVSGSVHKVSKPDEILHQLRSFFSRQETLYLFVNLPDLPVPTEVTELLKEVQDRDAQKEALRQEIDNALSIRDKDAFIRATNALNQLLGERRISNSPSRRFSV
;
A
#
# COMPACT_ATOMS: atom_id res chain seq x y z
N MET A 1 -0.98 -17.27 10.54
CA MET A 1 -1.81 -16.23 11.19
C MET A 1 -1.45 -14.87 10.61
N ILE A 2 -2.44 -14.00 10.39
CA ILE A 2 -2.24 -12.65 9.84
C ILE A 2 -2.09 -11.60 10.96
N ALA A 3 -1.19 -10.64 10.79
CA ALA A 3 -1.07 -9.52 11.72
C ALA A 3 -2.31 -8.59 11.63
N LYS A 4 -2.70 -7.99 12.77
CA LYS A 4 -3.83 -7.05 12.80
C LYS A 4 -3.59 -5.85 11.86
N GLU A 5 -2.35 -5.36 11.84
CA GLU A 5 -1.92 -4.24 11.01
C GLU A 5 -2.06 -4.53 9.52
N GLU A 6 -1.78 -5.76 9.09
CA GLU A 6 -1.96 -6.19 7.70
C GLU A 6 -3.43 -6.20 7.26
N LEU A 7 -4.35 -6.56 8.17
CA LEU A 7 -5.79 -6.47 7.90
C LEU A 7 -6.26 -5.01 7.79
N LEU A 8 -5.73 -4.13 8.63
CA LEU A 8 -6.05 -2.71 8.60
C LEU A 8 -5.46 -2.01 7.36
N LEU A 9 -4.29 -2.43 6.89
CA LEU A 9 -3.70 -2.00 5.62
C LEU A 9 -4.60 -2.29 4.41
N LEU A 10 -5.48 -3.29 4.48
CA LEU A 10 -6.44 -3.54 3.39
C LEU A 10 -7.47 -2.42 3.24
N LYS A 11 -7.69 -1.60 4.27
CA LYS A 11 -8.56 -0.41 4.18
C LYS A 11 -7.97 0.70 3.32
N THR A 12 -6.66 0.67 3.05
CA THR A 12 -6.02 1.61 2.14
C THR A 12 -6.15 1.17 0.67
N LYS A 13 -6.93 0.13 0.37
CA LYS A 13 -7.23 -0.36 -0.98
C LYS A 13 -8.68 -0.03 -1.36
N ILE A 14 -9.02 -0.16 -2.64
CA ILE A 14 -10.40 0.03 -3.10
C ILE A 14 -11.23 -1.17 -2.66
N LEU A 15 -11.98 -0.99 -1.58
CA LEU A 15 -12.81 -2.04 -0.98
C LEU A 15 -14.19 -2.13 -1.63
N PRO A 16 -14.76 -3.34 -1.75
CA PRO A 16 -16.16 -3.50 -2.11
C PRO A 16 -17.07 -3.01 -0.97
N GLN A 17 -18.28 -2.58 -1.31
CA GLN A 17 -19.23 -2.02 -0.36
C GLN A 17 -19.46 -2.97 0.84
N GLY A 18 -19.34 -2.46 2.06
CA GLY A 18 -19.53 -3.23 3.31
C GLY A 18 -18.34 -4.11 3.73
N ALA A 19 -17.21 -4.08 3.01
CA ALA A 19 -16.02 -4.82 3.41
C ALA A 19 -15.35 -4.24 4.66
N ASP A 20 -15.48 -2.94 4.93
CA ASP A 20 -14.90 -2.30 6.12
C ASP A 20 -15.33 -2.98 7.41
N THR A 21 -16.63 -3.25 7.56
CA THR A 21 -17.20 -3.91 8.73
C THR A 21 -16.74 -5.35 8.86
N VAL A 22 -16.50 -6.05 7.73
CA VAL A 22 -15.96 -7.41 7.72
C VAL A 22 -14.50 -7.39 8.16
N LEU A 23 -13.70 -6.47 7.63
CA LEU A 23 -12.28 -6.32 7.99
C LEU A 23 -12.09 -5.92 9.45
N ASP A 24 -12.92 -5.02 9.99
CA ASP A 24 -12.91 -4.66 11.41
C ASP A 24 -13.19 -5.86 12.31
N PHE A 25 -14.16 -6.69 11.91
CA PHE A 25 -14.47 -7.92 12.63
C PHE A 25 -13.31 -8.91 12.58
N LEU A 26 -12.68 -9.11 11.41
CA LEU A 26 -11.51 -9.98 11.27
C LEU A 26 -10.30 -9.46 12.06
N ALA A 27 -10.10 -8.15 12.13
CA ALA A 27 -9.03 -7.53 12.90
C ALA A 27 -9.16 -7.82 14.41
N SER A 28 -10.39 -7.98 14.91
CA SER A 28 -10.65 -8.41 16.30
C SER A 28 -10.40 -9.91 16.56
N ARG A 29 -10.34 -10.72 15.50
CA ARG A 29 -10.16 -12.18 15.52
C ARG A 29 -8.92 -12.62 14.72
N ASN A 30 -7.93 -11.74 14.59
CA ASN A 30 -6.77 -11.92 13.73
C ASN A 30 -5.96 -13.20 14.00
N GLN A 31 -5.97 -13.69 15.26
CA GLN A 31 -5.37 -14.96 15.64
C GLN A 31 -5.98 -16.16 14.90
N GLN A 32 -7.26 -16.13 14.55
CA GLN A 32 -7.95 -17.22 13.86
C GLN A 32 -8.02 -17.02 12.34
N VAL A 33 -7.28 -16.05 11.81
CA VAL A 33 -7.27 -15.70 10.39
C VAL A 33 -5.89 -15.94 9.80
N GLU A 34 -5.85 -16.58 8.64
CA GLU A 34 -4.63 -16.86 7.91
C GLU A 34 -4.73 -16.38 6.46
N ARG A 35 -3.74 -15.62 6.00
CA ARG A 35 -3.70 -15.15 4.62
C ARG A 35 -3.30 -16.28 3.69
N THR A 36 -4.03 -16.46 2.60
CA THR A 36 -3.66 -17.37 1.51
C THR A 36 -3.52 -16.63 0.19
N HIS A 37 -2.60 -17.10 -0.64
CA HIS A 37 -2.42 -16.64 -2.03
C HIS A 37 -3.08 -17.57 -3.04
N ILE A 38 -3.67 -18.68 -2.59
CA ILE A 38 -4.31 -19.69 -3.42
C ILE A 38 -5.74 -19.93 -2.93
N VAL A 39 -6.67 -20.07 -3.87
CA VAL A 39 -8.07 -20.42 -3.57
C VAL A 39 -8.13 -21.92 -3.27
N LEU A 40 -8.36 -22.26 -2.01
CA LEU A 40 -8.52 -23.64 -1.55
C LEU A 40 -10.01 -24.04 -1.61
N GLU A 41 -10.31 -25.28 -2.03
CA GLU A 41 -11.69 -25.69 -2.33
C GLU A 41 -12.46 -26.25 -1.11
N ASN A 42 -11.76 -26.89 -0.17
CA ASN A 42 -12.36 -27.63 0.95
C ASN A 42 -12.03 -27.02 2.33
N VAL A 43 -11.78 -25.72 2.39
CA VAL A 43 -11.44 -25.02 3.64
C VAL A 43 -12.36 -23.81 3.86
N PRO A 44 -12.53 -23.38 5.12
CA PRO A 44 -13.17 -22.10 5.42
C PRO A 44 -12.38 -20.96 4.75
N LEU A 45 -12.96 -20.32 3.74
CA LEU A 45 -12.27 -19.33 2.91
C LEU A 45 -13.12 -18.07 2.71
N LEU A 46 -12.58 -16.92 3.06
CA LEU A 46 -13.11 -15.62 2.70
C LEU A 46 -12.30 -15.04 1.54
N ILE A 47 -12.98 -14.69 0.46
CA ILE A 47 -12.43 -14.03 -0.72
C ILE A 47 -12.92 -12.58 -0.70
N ILE A 48 -12.00 -11.62 -0.75
CA ILE A 48 -12.29 -10.20 -0.91
C ILE A 48 -11.69 -9.74 -2.24
N GLY A 49 -12.53 -9.31 -3.18
CA GLY A 49 -12.12 -8.87 -4.51
C GLY A 49 -12.73 -7.52 -4.91
N ARG A 50 -12.28 -6.98 -6.05
CA ARG A 50 -12.77 -5.70 -6.61
C ARG A 50 -14.30 -5.61 -6.69
N HIS A 51 -14.95 -6.71 -7.09
CA HIS A 51 -16.38 -6.72 -7.40
C HIS A 51 -17.26 -7.25 -6.28
N GLY A 52 -16.67 -7.62 -5.13
CA GLY A 52 -17.44 -8.16 -4.02
C GLY A 52 -16.64 -9.10 -3.13
N MET A 53 -17.35 -9.71 -2.19
CA MET A 53 -16.81 -10.68 -1.26
C MET A 53 -17.53 -12.01 -1.42
N ILE A 54 -16.84 -13.11 -1.13
CA ILE A 54 -17.42 -14.44 -1.10
C ILE A 54 -16.84 -15.17 0.11
N ALA A 55 -17.68 -15.56 1.07
CA ALA A 55 -17.28 -16.45 2.15
C ALA A 55 -17.78 -17.87 1.85
N ARG A 56 -16.88 -18.84 1.98
CA ARG A 56 -17.14 -20.29 1.94
C ARG A 56 -16.93 -20.80 3.35
N ILE A 57 -18.00 -21.05 4.07
CA ILE A 57 -17.94 -21.43 5.48
C ILE A 57 -18.64 -22.78 5.66
N PRO A 58 -17.98 -23.80 6.26
CA PRO A 58 -18.62 -25.07 6.54
C PRO A 58 -19.59 -24.94 7.73
N VAL A 59 -20.87 -25.25 7.48
CA VAL A 59 -21.92 -25.32 8.50
C VAL A 59 -22.51 -26.72 8.46
N SER A 60 -22.43 -27.45 9.57
CA SER A 60 -23.09 -28.76 9.73
C SER A 60 -22.81 -29.79 8.62
N GLY A 61 -21.57 -29.83 8.11
CA GLY A 61 -21.14 -30.77 7.06
C GLY A 61 -21.35 -30.30 5.62
N SER A 62 -21.99 -29.13 5.40
CA SER A 62 -22.12 -28.51 4.07
C SER A 62 -21.37 -27.18 3.97
N VAL A 63 -20.76 -26.91 2.82
CA VAL A 63 -20.09 -25.62 2.56
C VAL A 63 -21.13 -24.61 2.08
N HIS A 64 -21.38 -23.58 2.88
CA HIS A 64 -22.25 -22.47 2.50
C HIS A 64 -21.43 -21.37 1.85
N LYS A 65 -21.88 -20.93 0.66
CA LYS A 65 -21.30 -19.81 -0.08
C LYS A 65 -22.21 -18.61 0.07
N VAL A 66 -21.70 -17.53 0.67
CA VAL A 66 -22.43 -16.27 0.86
C VAL A 66 -21.61 -15.11 0.29
N SER A 67 -22.27 -14.15 -0.34
CA SER A 67 -21.61 -13.03 -1.02
C SER A 67 -22.00 -11.64 -0.48
N LYS A 68 -23.08 -11.55 0.30
CA LYS A 68 -23.50 -10.29 0.92
C LYS A 68 -22.72 -10.00 2.20
N PRO A 69 -22.26 -8.76 2.44
CA PRO A 69 -21.50 -8.40 3.63
C PRO A 69 -22.18 -8.79 4.96
N ASP A 70 -23.48 -8.53 5.09
CA ASP A 70 -24.23 -8.84 6.32
C ASP A 70 -24.35 -10.35 6.59
N GLU A 71 -24.61 -11.12 5.52
CA GLU A 71 -24.67 -12.58 5.58
C GLU A 71 -23.29 -13.18 5.90
N ILE A 72 -22.22 -12.63 5.32
CA ILE A 72 -20.83 -12.99 5.62
C ILE A 72 -20.53 -12.74 7.11
N LEU A 73 -20.86 -11.56 7.64
CA LEU A 73 -20.65 -11.25 9.06
C LEU A 73 -21.40 -12.21 9.98
N HIS A 74 -22.65 -12.51 9.66
CA HIS A 74 -23.45 -13.44 10.45
C HIS A 74 -22.81 -14.84 10.51
N GLN A 75 -22.39 -15.36 9.36
CA GLN A 75 -21.74 -16.67 9.26
C GLN A 75 -20.37 -16.70 9.95
N LEU A 76 -19.58 -15.64 9.79
CA LEU A 76 -18.27 -15.52 10.45
C LEU A 76 -18.41 -15.51 11.98
N ARG A 77 -19.41 -14.81 12.53
CA ARG A 77 -19.69 -14.82 13.98
C ARG A 77 -19.95 -16.23 14.50
N SER A 78 -20.74 -17.03 13.77
CA SER A 78 -21.00 -18.44 14.13
C SER A 78 -19.80 -19.35 13.88
N PHE A 79 -18.90 -19.01 12.95
CA PHE A 79 -17.73 -19.82 12.62
C PHE A 79 -16.63 -19.69 13.68
N PHE A 80 -16.30 -18.45 14.09
CA PHE A 80 -15.23 -18.20 15.06
C PHE A 80 -15.51 -18.74 16.47
N SER A 81 -16.74 -19.17 16.78
CA SER A 81 -17.02 -19.89 18.03
C SER A 81 -16.38 -21.29 18.06
N ARG A 82 -16.01 -21.86 16.91
CA ARG A 82 -15.44 -23.23 16.78
C ARG A 82 -13.92 -23.28 16.89
N GLN A 83 -13.25 -22.13 17.03
CA GLN A 83 -11.78 -22.00 17.04
C GLN A 83 -11.05 -22.55 15.79
N GLU A 84 -11.76 -22.68 14.67
CA GLU A 84 -11.19 -23.08 13.39
C GLU A 84 -10.50 -21.89 12.68
N THR A 85 -9.51 -22.19 11.83
CA THR A 85 -8.80 -21.18 11.05
C THR A 85 -9.61 -20.77 9.82
N LEU A 86 -9.81 -19.46 9.65
CA LEU A 86 -10.36 -18.87 8.43
C LEU A 86 -9.22 -18.48 7.49
N TYR A 87 -9.23 -19.01 6.27
CA TYR A 87 -8.33 -18.54 5.22
C TYR A 87 -8.89 -17.27 4.58
N LEU A 88 -8.03 -16.28 4.36
CA LEU A 88 -8.35 -15.00 3.74
C LEU A 88 -7.57 -14.86 2.43
N PHE A 89 -8.29 -14.81 1.32
CA PHE A 89 -7.76 -14.49 0.00
C PHE A 89 -8.18 -13.07 -0.38
N VAL A 90 -7.20 -12.23 -0.76
CA VAL A 90 -7.44 -10.83 -1.08
C VAL A 90 -6.92 -10.54 -2.48
N ASN A 91 -7.82 -10.09 -3.35
CA ASN A 91 -7.52 -9.64 -4.70
C ASN A 91 -8.13 -8.26 -4.94
N LEU A 92 -7.55 -7.26 -4.27
CA LEU A 92 -7.98 -5.87 -4.34
C LEU A 92 -7.04 -5.07 -5.25
N PRO A 93 -7.58 -4.24 -6.17
CA PRO A 93 -6.76 -3.33 -6.94
C PRO A 93 -6.16 -2.29 -5.98
N ASP A 94 -4.91 -1.93 -6.24
CA ASP A 94 -4.29 -0.81 -5.54
C ASP A 94 -4.97 0.49 -5.97
N LEU A 95 -5.01 1.49 -5.07
CA LEU A 95 -5.51 2.81 -5.44
C LEU A 95 -4.64 3.35 -6.59
N PRO A 96 -5.25 3.86 -7.69
CA PRO A 96 -4.47 4.58 -8.68
C PRO A 96 -3.88 5.81 -7.98
N VAL A 97 -2.55 5.85 -7.88
CA VAL A 97 -1.84 7.04 -7.44
C VAL A 97 -2.14 8.12 -8.48
N PRO A 98 -2.65 9.31 -8.08
CA PRO A 98 -2.93 10.38 -9.03
C PRO A 98 -1.69 10.68 -9.88
N THR A 99 -1.91 10.97 -11.16
CA THR A 99 -0.84 11.24 -12.13
C THR A 99 0.09 12.36 -11.66
N GLU A 100 -0.48 13.37 -11.01
CA GLU A 100 0.24 14.52 -10.46
C GLU A 100 1.24 14.12 -9.37
N VAL A 101 0.89 13.13 -8.55
CA VAL A 101 1.77 12.59 -7.51
C VAL A 101 2.88 11.75 -8.13
N THR A 102 2.55 10.99 -9.18
CA THR A 102 3.53 10.16 -9.90
C THR A 102 4.56 11.01 -10.63
N GLU A 103 4.12 12.11 -11.27
CA GLU A 103 5.00 13.08 -11.92
C GLU A 103 5.90 13.78 -10.90
N LEU A 104 5.36 14.19 -9.75
CA LEU A 104 6.15 14.81 -8.68
C LEU A 104 7.18 13.84 -8.10
N LEU A 105 6.82 12.57 -7.89
CA LEU A 105 7.77 11.56 -7.43
C LEU A 105 8.87 11.31 -8.45
N LYS A 106 8.54 11.29 -9.74
CA LYS A 106 9.52 11.15 -10.82
C LYS A 106 10.47 12.35 -10.88
N GLU A 107 9.95 13.57 -10.76
CA GLU A 107 10.77 14.78 -10.69
C GLU A 107 11.74 14.74 -9.49
N VAL A 108 11.25 14.31 -8.32
CA VAL A 108 12.10 14.16 -7.12
C VAL A 108 13.19 13.11 -7.34
N GLN A 109 12.84 11.96 -7.92
CA GLN A 109 13.80 10.88 -8.22
C GLN A 109 14.87 11.32 -9.23
N ASP A 110 14.46 11.96 -10.33
CA ASP A 110 15.39 12.45 -11.36
C ASP A 110 16.36 13.48 -10.77
N ARG A 111 15.87 14.36 -9.88
CA ARG A 111 16.72 15.33 -9.18
C ARG A 111 17.68 14.69 -8.20
N ASP A 112 17.27 13.68 -7.46
CA ASP A 112 18.16 12.99 -6.52
C ASP A 112 19.23 12.19 -7.28
N ALA A 113 18.87 11.55 -8.40
CA ALA A 113 19.83 10.91 -9.30
C ALA A 113 20.87 11.90 -9.85
N GLN A 114 20.44 13.10 -10.26
CA GLN A 114 21.35 14.16 -10.71
C GLN A 114 22.31 14.62 -9.60
N LYS A 115 21.83 14.77 -8.37
CA LYS A 115 22.71 15.12 -7.23
C LYS A 115 23.73 14.03 -6.97
N GLU A 116 23.33 12.77 -7.05
CA GLU A 116 24.21 11.63 -6.83
C GLU A 116 25.27 11.53 -7.92
N ALA A 117 24.91 11.74 -9.19
CA ALA A 117 25.85 11.82 -10.30
C ALA A 117 26.89 12.94 -10.11
N LEU A 118 26.46 14.14 -9.71
CA LEU A 118 27.37 15.26 -9.43
C LEU A 118 28.29 14.98 -8.24
N ARG A 119 27.81 14.31 -7.20
CA ARG A 119 28.65 13.87 -6.07
C ARG A 119 29.72 12.89 -6.54
N GLN A 120 29.36 11.91 -7.37
CA GLN A 120 30.32 10.97 -7.96
C GLN A 120 31.34 11.70 -8.86
N GLU A 121 30.92 12.69 -9.62
CA GLU A 121 31.82 13.50 -10.46
C GLU A 121 32.81 14.31 -9.61
N ILE A 122 32.35 14.87 -8.48
CA ILE A 122 33.20 15.54 -7.49
C ILE A 122 34.24 14.57 -6.92
N ASP A 123 33.81 13.39 -6.47
CA ASP A 123 34.72 12.37 -5.92
C ASP A 123 35.75 11.89 -6.95
N ASN A 124 35.32 11.69 -8.20
CA ASN A 124 36.20 11.34 -9.30
C ASN A 124 37.21 12.46 -9.57
N ALA A 125 36.78 13.72 -9.64
CA ALA A 125 37.66 14.87 -9.85
C ALA A 125 38.70 15.01 -8.73
N LEU A 126 38.31 14.76 -7.47
CA LEU A 126 39.24 14.72 -6.34
C LEU A 126 40.28 13.61 -6.47
N SER A 127 39.86 12.43 -6.95
CA SER A 127 40.75 11.27 -7.12
C SER A 127 41.85 11.52 -8.17
N ILE A 128 41.52 12.21 -9.27
CA ILE A 128 42.46 12.56 -10.35
C ILE A 128 43.10 13.95 -10.16
N ARG A 129 42.78 14.65 -9.07
CA ARG A 129 43.23 16.02 -8.74
C ARG A 129 42.92 17.07 -9.82
N ASP A 130 41.83 16.87 -10.55
CA ASP A 130 41.35 17.83 -11.55
C ASP A 130 40.55 18.94 -10.86
N LYS A 131 41.21 20.10 -10.67
CA LYS A 131 40.60 21.27 -10.04
C LYS A 131 39.47 21.87 -10.88
N ASP A 132 39.56 21.83 -12.21
CA ASP A 132 38.56 22.45 -13.08
C ASP A 132 37.28 21.62 -13.10
N ALA A 133 37.40 20.30 -13.18
CA ALA A 133 36.26 19.39 -13.07
C ALA A 133 35.58 19.50 -11.69
N PHE A 134 36.36 19.57 -10.62
CA PHE A 134 35.84 19.73 -9.26
C PHE A 134 35.03 21.03 -9.09
N ILE A 135 35.56 22.16 -9.56
CA ILE A 135 34.89 23.46 -9.45
C ILE A 135 33.59 23.47 -10.27
N ARG A 136 33.59 22.90 -11.48
CA ARG A 136 32.39 22.80 -12.33
C ARG A 136 31.29 21.96 -11.67
N ALA A 137 31.60 20.75 -11.23
CA ALA A 137 30.63 19.84 -10.62
C ALA A 137 30.08 20.39 -9.29
N THR A 138 30.93 21.04 -8.48
CA THR A 138 30.51 21.69 -7.22
C THR A 138 29.57 22.87 -7.48
N ASN A 139 29.85 23.70 -8.49
CA ASN A 139 28.98 24.81 -8.86
C ASN A 139 27.62 24.32 -9.37
N ALA A 140 27.59 23.27 -10.19
CA ALA A 140 26.35 22.66 -10.68
C ALA A 140 25.51 22.07 -9.52
N LEU A 141 26.16 21.41 -8.56
CA LEU A 141 25.48 20.88 -7.37
C LEU A 141 24.90 22.02 -6.50
N ASN A 142 25.65 23.11 -6.32
CA ASN A 142 25.19 24.26 -5.56
C ASN A 142 23.99 24.97 -6.22
N GLN A 143 23.94 25.04 -7.55
CA GLN A 143 22.78 25.57 -8.27
C GLN A 143 21.53 24.72 -8.02
N LEU A 144 21.64 23.39 -8.15
CA LEU A 144 20.53 22.46 -7.88
C LEU A 144 20.02 22.50 -6.43
N LEU A 145 20.90 22.82 -5.47
CA LEU A 145 20.54 23.01 -4.07
C LEU A 145 19.90 24.40 -3.81
N GLY A 146 20.32 25.42 -4.55
CA GLY A 146 19.86 26.82 -4.44
C GLY A 146 18.43 27.04 -4.93
N GLU A 147 18.02 26.38 -6.01
CA GLU A 147 16.65 26.46 -6.56
C GLU A 147 15.55 26.08 -5.55
N ARG A 148 15.90 25.29 -4.53
CA ARG A 148 15.00 24.85 -3.45
C ARG A 148 14.48 26.00 -2.57
N ARG A 149 15.13 27.18 -2.58
CA ARG A 149 14.76 28.31 -1.72
C ARG A 149 13.71 29.24 -2.32
N ILE A 150 13.49 29.22 -3.63
CA ILE A 150 12.61 30.19 -4.32
C ILE A 150 11.19 29.63 -4.51
N SER A 151 11.03 28.31 -4.64
CA SER A 151 9.72 27.66 -4.90
C SER A 151 8.84 27.44 -3.66
N ASN A 152 9.35 27.69 -2.45
CA ASN A 152 8.63 27.42 -1.19
C ASN A 152 7.84 28.62 -0.64
N SER A 153 7.38 29.55 -1.49
CA SER A 153 6.49 30.63 -1.06
C SER A 153 5.03 30.30 -1.42
N PRO A 154 4.19 29.83 -0.48
CA PRO A 154 2.77 29.65 -0.74
C PRO A 154 2.08 31.01 -0.74
N SER A 155 2.15 31.72 -1.86
CA SER A 155 1.27 32.85 -2.12
C SER A 155 -0.10 32.34 -2.54
N ARG A 156 -0.91 31.89 -1.57
CA ARG A 156 -2.36 31.80 -1.73
C ARG A 156 -3.02 32.71 -0.69
N ARG A 157 -3.13 33.98 -1.06
CA ARG A 157 -4.16 34.87 -0.51
C ARG A 157 -5.51 34.23 -0.82
N PHE A 158 -6.20 33.77 0.21
CA PHE A 158 -7.65 33.66 0.14
C PHE A 158 -8.21 35.08 0.21
N SER A 159 -8.76 35.55 -0.90
CA SER A 159 -9.62 36.73 -0.95
C SER A 159 -11.07 36.28 -0.84
N VAL A 160 -11.69 36.70 0.28
CA VAL A 160 -13.10 37.01 0.57
C VAL A 160 -14.17 36.21 -0.19
#